data_AF-A0A6I6NBG8-F1
#
_entry.id   AF-A0A6I6NBG8-F1
#
_cell.length_a   1.000
_cell.length_b   1.000
_cell.length_c   1.000
_cell.angle_alpha   90.00
_cell.angle_beta   90.00
_cell.angle_gamma   90.00
#
_symmetry.space_group_name_H-M   'P 1'
#
loop_
_entity.id
_entity.type
_entity.pdbx_description
1 polymer ?
#
loop_
_entity_poly.entity_id
_entity_poly.type
_entity_poly.pdbx_seq_one_letter_code
_entity_poly.pdbx_strand_id
1 'polypeptide(L)'
;MSFRHYLYVSDAKVDMLLSRIAPESALMGTAGTSPDPTAVEAGRHVHDGAADRFARLQRVLRHLGDRGDLGEVDGPAPYVHGVLPMQWGPVGDGDTVYFGGYSDRTIVGLGGSTGHVLSAARAETQPAHRPAGSLMPALLHQLAELAAEDTVGPDALGTVVRANSALRGPARRLEFVAQRILHGPCPYPELYPVEERTVLLGSPLYVALAE
;
A
#
# COMPACT_ATOMS: atom_id res chain seq x y z
N MET A 1 -5.31 20.60 -13.18
CA MET A 1 -4.50 19.40 -12.83
C MET A 1 -4.64 19.21 -11.34
N SER A 2 -5.26 18.11 -10.90
CA SER A 2 -5.33 17.77 -9.47
C SER A 2 -3.93 17.33 -9.03
N PHE A 3 -3.44 17.90 -7.94
CA PHE A 3 -2.15 17.54 -7.35
C PHE A 3 -2.38 16.41 -6.33
N ARG A 4 -2.00 15.18 -6.69
CA ARG A 4 -2.02 14.07 -5.74
C ARG A 4 -0.82 14.17 -4.79
N HIS A 5 -1.10 14.29 -3.50
CA HIS A 5 -0.07 14.32 -2.46
C HIS A 5 0.21 12.89 -1.98
N TYR A 6 1.15 12.23 -2.65
CA TYR A 6 1.56 10.87 -2.31
C TYR A 6 2.26 10.83 -0.95
N LEU A 7 1.83 9.90 -0.09
CA LEU A 7 2.47 9.58 1.18
C LEU A 7 3.39 8.35 1.05
N TYR A 8 3.01 7.41 0.17
CA TYR A 8 3.68 6.14 -0.01
C TYR A 8 3.66 5.72 -1.49
N VAL A 9 4.78 5.22 -2.02
CA VAL A 9 4.85 4.52 -3.32
C VAL A 9 5.87 3.40 -3.24
N SER A 10 5.46 2.16 -3.51
CA SER A 10 6.38 1.01 -3.55
C SER A 10 6.95 0.83 -4.96
N ASP A 11 8.12 1.41 -5.23
CA ASP A 11 8.82 1.25 -6.51
C ASP A 11 9.06 -0.24 -6.84
N ALA A 12 9.48 -1.03 -5.84
CA ALA A 12 9.76 -2.46 -6.03
C ALA A 12 8.54 -3.24 -6.56
N LYS A 13 7.34 -2.98 -6.03
CA LYS A 13 6.11 -3.64 -6.51
C LYS A 13 5.68 -3.10 -7.87
N VAL A 14 5.84 -1.80 -8.12
CA VAL A 14 5.56 -1.20 -9.43
C VAL A 14 6.45 -1.84 -10.50
N ASP A 15 7.74 -1.97 -10.25
CA ASP A 15 8.70 -2.54 -11.19
C ASP A 15 8.43 -4.04 -11.41
N MET A 16 8.11 -4.78 -10.34
CA MET A 16 7.66 -6.18 -10.43
C MET A 16 6.44 -6.31 -11.35
N LEU A 17 5.43 -5.45 -11.21
CA LEU A 17 4.23 -5.51 -12.04
C LEU A 17 4.49 -5.07 -13.48
N LEU A 18 5.32 -4.04 -13.70
CA LEU A 18 5.73 -3.63 -15.04
C LEU A 18 6.46 -4.73 -15.81
N SER A 19 7.28 -5.54 -15.13
CA SER A 19 7.95 -6.68 -15.76
C SER A 19 6.98 -7.76 -16.27
N ARG A 20 5.74 -7.80 -15.76
CA ARG A 20 4.68 -8.70 -16.25
C ARG A 20 3.87 -8.09 -17.39
N ILE A 21 3.82 -6.76 -17.48
CA ILE A 21 3.13 -6.02 -18.56
C ILE A 21 4.00 -5.98 -19.83
N ALA A 22 5.31 -5.76 -19.68
CA ALA A 22 6.26 -5.68 -20.78
C ALA A 22 6.27 -6.89 -21.76
N PRO A 23 6.19 -8.16 -21.31
CA PRO A 23 6.20 -9.30 -22.23
C PRO A 23 4.97 -9.38 -23.14
N GLU A 24 3.81 -8.86 -22.73
CA GLU A 24 2.60 -8.85 -23.57
C GLU A 24 2.67 -7.80 -24.69
N SER A 25 3.32 -6.65 -24.42
CA SER A 25 3.48 -5.57 -25.41
C SER A 25 4.60 -5.77 -26.44
N ALA A 26 5.53 -6.73 -26.22
CA ALA A 26 6.64 -7.00 -27.13
C ALA A 26 6.25 -7.88 -28.33
N LEU A 27 5.09 -8.53 -28.30
CA LEU A 27 4.62 -9.44 -29.36
C LEU A 27 3.85 -8.74 -30.50
N MET A 28 3.59 -7.44 -30.39
CA MET A 28 2.81 -6.68 -31.38
C MET A 28 3.59 -5.49 -31.94
N GLY A 29 4.85 -5.73 -32.32
CA GLY A 29 5.75 -4.70 -32.82
C GLY A 29 6.97 -5.23 -33.57
N THR A 30 6.82 -6.23 -34.45
CA THR A 30 7.83 -6.52 -35.48
C THR A 30 7.66 -5.56 -36.65
N ALA A 31 8.12 -4.32 -36.46
CA ALA A 31 8.48 -3.44 -37.55
C ALA A 31 9.83 -2.81 -37.18
N GLY A 32 10.88 -3.34 -37.81
CA GLY A 32 12.25 -2.95 -37.56
C GLY A 32 12.48 -1.48 -37.89
N THR A 33 13.27 -0.83 -37.07
CA THR A 33 14.17 0.24 -37.49
C THR A 33 15.14 0.47 -36.34
N SER A 34 16.42 0.13 -36.57
CA SER A 34 17.51 0.61 -35.74
C SER A 34 17.67 2.10 -35.97
N PRO A 35 17.85 2.88 -34.89
CA PRO A 35 18.79 3.98 -34.98
C PRO A 35 19.77 3.94 -33.80
N ASP A 36 21.06 4.06 -34.13
CA ASP A 36 22.11 4.46 -33.21
C ASP A 36 21.71 5.74 -32.45
N PRO A 37 22.03 5.83 -31.14
CA PRO A 37 22.26 7.12 -30.53
C PRO A 37 23.70 7.21 -30.04
N THR A 38 24.45 8.04 -30.73
CA THR A 38 25.65 8.68 -30.21
C THR A 38 25.28 9.52 -28.99
N ALA A 39 26.09 9.34 -27.94
CA ALA A 39 25.94 9.96 -26.63
C ALA A 39 26.00 11.49 -26.69
N VAL A 40 24.96 12.16 -26.17
CA VAL A 40 25.02 13.55 -25.68
C VAL A 40 24.05 13.71 -24.50
N GLU A 41 24.50 14.48 -23.52
CA GLU A 41 23.75 15.12 -22.41
C GLU A 41 23.70 14.40 -21.05
N ALA A 42 24.87 14.40 -20.40
CA ALA A 42 24.97 14.58 -18.96
C ALA A 42 24.40 15.97 -18.58
N GLY A 43 23.23 16.02 -17.93
CA GLY A 43 22.72 17.28 -17.37
C GLY A 43 21.22 17.39 -17.11
N ARG A 44 20.50 16.34 -16.65
CA ARG A 44 19.07 16.51 -16.25
C ARG A 44 18.55 15.57 -15.15
N HIS A 45 19.42 14.93 -14.39
CA HIS A 45 19.10 13.68 -13.69
C HIS A 45 18.64 13.81 -12.21
N VAL A 46 17.85 14.83 -11.85
CA VAL A 46 17.27 14.93 -10.49
C VAL A 46 15.75 15.18 -10.50
N HIS A 47 15.21 15.85 -11.50
CA HIS A 47 13.75 16.04 -11.65
C HIS A 47 13.06 14.93 -12.46
N ASP A 48 13.80 14.12 -13.22
CA ASP A 48 13.24 13.04 -14.04
C ASP A 48 12.75 11.84 -13.21
N GLY A 49 13.43 11.50 -12.12
CA GLY A 49 13.14 10.27 -11.37
C GLY A 49 11.76 10.24 -10.71
N ALA A 50 11.26 11.40 -10.25
CA ALA A 50 9.92 11.49 -9.64
C ALA A 50 8.81 11.45 -10.69
N ALA A 51 8.99 12.17 -11.81
CA ALA A 51 8.04 12.14 -12.93
C ALA A 51 7.94 10.72 -13.53
N ASP A 52 9.09 10.06 -13.70
CA ASP A 52 9.18 8.68 -14.18
C ASP A 52 8.50 7.70 -13.20
N ARG A 53 8.75 7.82 -11.89
CA ARG A 53 8.05 7.00 -10.87
C ARG A 53 6.52 7.05 -11.01
N PHE A 54 5.95 8.24 -11.12
CA PHE A 54 4.49 8.37 -11.20
C PHE A 54 3.94 7.90 -12.55
N ALA A 55 4.68 8.09 -13.65
CA ALA A 55 4.31 7.53 -14.95
C ALA A 55 4.30 5.99 -14.93
N ARG A 56 5.32 5.38 -14.32
CA ARG A 56 5.40 3.92 -14.09
C ARG A 56 4.21 3.41 -13.27
N LEU A 57 3.89 4.07 -12.16
CA LEU A 57 2.72 3.75 -11.34
C LEU A 57 1.41 3.86 -12.14
N GLN A 58 1.21 4.95 -12.88
CA GLN A 58 0.00 5.15 -13.69
C GLN A 58 -0.18 4.06 -14.75
N ARG A 59 0.91 3.59 -15.37
CA ARG A 59 0.87 2.47 -16.32
C ARG A 59 0.42 1.18 -15.66
N VAL A 60 0.90 0.88 -14.45
CA VAL A 60 0.45 -0.28 -13.66
C VAL A 60 -1.03 -0.16 -13.30
N LEU A 61 -1.46 0.99 -12.76
CA LEU A 61 -2.85 1.19 -12.36
C LEU A 61 -3.83 1.05 -13.53
N ARG A 62 -3.45 1.58 -14.71
CA ARG A 62 -4.24 1.41 -15.93
C ARG A 62 -4.34 -0.06 -16.31
N HIS A 63 -3.23 -0.79 -16.33
CA HIS A 63 -3.23 -2.21 -16.67
C HIS A 63 -4.10 -3.05 -15.71
N LEU A 64 -4.04 -2.78 -14.40
CA LEU A 64 -4.88 -3.46 -13.42
C LEU A 64 -6.38 -3.14 -13.64
N GLY A 65 -6.71 -1.90 -13.99
CA GLY A 65 -8.06 -1.50 -14.34
C GLY A 65 -8.56 -2.17 -15.63
N ASP A 66 -7.76 -2.15 -16.70
CA ASP A 66 -8.11 -2.72 -18.01
C ASP A 66 -8.36 -4.24 -17.95
N ARG A 67 -7.68 -4.95 -17.04
CA ARG A 67 -7.88 -6.40 -16.82
C ARG A 67 -9.04 -6.74 -15.87
N GLY A 68 -9.62 -5.75 -15.20
CA GLY A 68 -10.61 -5.97 -14.14
C GLY A 68 -10.03 -6.54 -12.85
N ASP A 69 -8.71 -6.47 -12.67
CA ASP A 69 -8.00 -6.95 -11.47
C ASP A 69 -8.07 -5.93 -10.32
N LEU A 70 -8.46 -4.68 -10.61
CA LEU A 70 -8.68 -3.60 -9.64
C LEU A 70 -10.17 -3.46 -9.31
N GLY A 71 -10.53 -3.67 -8.06
CA GLY A 71 -11.89 -3.48 -7.54
C GLY A 71 -11.94 -2.60 -6.30
N GLU A 72 -13.11 -2.53 -5.67
CA GLU A 72 -13.33 -1.77 -4.44
C GLU A 72 -12.93 -2.58 -3.19
N VAL A 73 -12.78 -1.89 -2.06
CA VAL A 73 -12.42 -2.47 -0.74
C VAL A 73 -13.29 -3.68 -0.39
N ASP A 74 -14.60 -3.54 -0.56
CA ASP A 74 -15.60 -4.54 -0.16
C ASP A 74 -15.82 -5.61 -1.27
N GLY A 75 -15.18 -5.47 -2.43
CA GLY A 75 -15.29 -6.39 -3.58
C GLY A 75 -14.34 -7.60 -3.49
N PRO A 76 -14.39 -8.57 -4.42
CA PRO A 76 -13.53 -9.77 -4.38
C PRO A 76 -12.15 -9.58 -5.04
N ALA A 77 -11.87 -8.43 -5.66
CA ALA A 77 -10.72 -8.23 -6.53
C ALA A 77 -9.34 -8.44 -5.84
N PRO A 78 -8.33 -8.90 -6.60
CA PRO A 78 -6.98 -9.11 -6.07
C PRO A 78 -6.27 -7.79 -5.73
N TYR A 79 -6.60 -6.70 -6.41
CA TYR A 79 -6.20 -5.35 -6.03
C TYR A 79 -7.44 -4.55 -5.62
N VAL A 80 -7.27 -3.77 -4.56
CA VAL A 80 -8.33 -2.92 -4.01
C VAL A 80 -7.94 -1.46 -4.14
N HIS A 81 -8.86 -0.67 -4.69
CA HIS A 81 -8.88 0.78 -4.61
C HIS A 81 -9.82 1.20 -3.47
N GLY A 82 -9.42 2.24 -2.73
CA GLY A 82 -10.25 2.79 -1.68
C GLY A 82 -9.92 4.25 -1.40
N VAL A 83 -10.93 4.98 -0.93
CA VAL A 83 -10.80 6.33 -0.38
C VAL A 83 -11.43 6.33 1.01
N LEU A 84 -10.62 6.23 2.05
CA LEU A 84 -11.09 6.03 3.42
C LEU A 84 -10.45 7.03 4.40
N PRO A 85 -11.15 7.41 5.49
CA PRO A 85 -10.48 8.03 6.63
C PRO A 85 -9.54 7.00 7.27
N MET A 86 -8.24 7.28 7.24
CA MET A 86 -7.20 6.38 7.75
C MET A 86 -6.25 7.10 8.70
N GLN A 87 -5.85 6.38 9.74
CA GLN A 87 -4.70 6.72 10.59
C GLN A 87 -3.50 5.92 10.09
N TRP A 88 -2.29 6.41 10.35
CA TRP A 88 -1.10 5.69 9.95
C TRP A 88 0.12 6.06 10.80
N GLY A 89 1.09 5.16 10.85
CA GLY A 89 2.33 5.38 11.56
C GLY A 89 3.31 4.21 11.40
N PRO A 90 4.57 4.39 11.82
CA PRO A 90 5.49 3.28 11.95
C PRO A 90 4.96 2.28 12.98
N VAL A 91 5.14 1.00 12.71
CA VAL A 91 4.87 -0.09 13.65
C VAL A 91 6.15 -0.88 13.85
N GLY A 92 6.34 -1.39 15.06
CA GLY A 92 7.49 -2.23 15.38
C GLY A 92 8.78 -1.52 15.65
N ASP A 93 9.84 -2.08 15.08
CA ASP A 93 11.19 -1.52 15.07
C ASP A 93 11.29 -0.25 14.19
N GLY A 94 10.24 0.05 13.42
CA GLY A 94 10.16 1.24 12.56
C GLY A 94 10.46 0.96 11.09
N ASP A 95 10.65 -0.30 10.70
CA ASP A 95 10.88 -0.67 9.30
C ASP A 95 9.58 -0.89 8.52
N THR A 96 8.45 -1.00 9.23
CA THR A 96 7.11 -1.12 8.65
C THR A 96 6.25 0.10 8.97
N VAL A 97 5.55 0.64 7.97
CA VAL A 97 4.44 1.57 8.13
C VAL A 97 3.13 0.82 8.00
N TYR A 98 2.18 1.15 8.88
CA TYR A 98 0.84 0.62 8.86
C TYR A 98 -0.17 1.74 8.64
N PHE A 99 -1.10 1.55 7.70
CA PHE A 99 -2.26 2.41 7.48
C PHE A 99 -3.51 1.63 7.88
N GLY A 100 -4.33 2.19 8.75
CA GLY A 100 -5.54 1.56 9.24
C GLY A 100 -6.76 2.45 9.09
N GLY A 101 -7.88 1.85 8.70
CA GLY A 101 -9.14 2.56 8.50
C GLY A 101 -10.32 1.61 8.40
N TYR A 102 -11.49 2.18 8.15
CA TYR A 102 -12.77 1.46 8.13
C TYR A 102 -13.59 1.91 6.92
N SER A 103 -14.11 0.96 6.14
CA SER A 103 -15.32 1.18 5.35
C SER A 103 -16.56 0.91 6.22
N ASP A 104 -17.75 0.99 5.65
CA ASP A 104 -18.99 0.63 6.35
C ASP A 104 -18.96 -0.85 6.78
N ARG A 105 -18.35 -1.71 5.95
CA ARG A 105 -18.39 -3.17 6.09
C ARG A 105 -17.03 -3.82 6.38
N THR A 106 -15.92 -3.12 6.23
CA THR A 106 -14.59 -3.73 6.25
C THR A 106 -13.60 -2.93 7.10
N ILE A 107 -12.90 -3.64 7.98
CA ILE A 107 -11.73 -3.11 8.69
C ILE A 107 -10.52 -3.30 7.77
N VAL A 108 -9.87 -2.20 7.38
CA VAL A 108 -8.77 -2.20 6.42
C VAL A 108 -7.45 -1.97 7.14
N GLY A 109 -6.47 -2.82 6.89
CA GLY A 109 -5.07 -2.64 7.28
C GLY A 109 -4.16 -2.75 6.07
N LEU A 110 -3.26 -1.78 5.89
CA LEU A 110 -2.26 -1.78 4.82
C LEU A 110 -0.87 -1.75 5.44
N GLY A 111 -0.05 -2.76 5.16
CA GLY A 111 1.33 -2.87 5.66
C GLY A 111 2.35 -2.71 4.54
N GLY A 112 3.39 -1.91 4.76
CA GLY A 112 4.49 -1.77 3.80
C GLY A 112 5.77 -1.23 4.43
N SER A 113 6.89 -1.33 3.73
CA SER A 113 8.19 -0.83 4.22
C SER A 113 8.20 0.70 4.37
N THR A 114 8.78 1.22 5.45
CA THR A 114 8.98 2.68 5.65
C THR A 114 9.92 3.29 4.62
N GLY A 115 10.74 2.50 3.92
CA GLY A 115 11.60 2.96 2.82
C GLY A 115 10.83 3.49 1.60
N HIS A 116 9.53 3.20 1.52
CA HIS A 116 8.64 3.67 0.45
C HIS A 116 7.78 4.87 0.85
N VAL A 117 7.91 5.36 2.10
CA VAL A 117 7.26 6.59 2.56
C VAL A 117 8.02 7.79 1.99
N LEU A 118 7.29 8.71 1.36
CA LEU A 118 7.89 9.91 0.77
C LEU A 118 8.29 10.91 1.86
N SER A 119 9.41 11.62 1.66
CA SER A 119 10.08 12.41 2.70
C SER A 119 9.20 13.47 3.38
N ALA A 120 8.26 14.09 2.65
CA ALA A 120 7.32 15.05 3.21
C ALA A 120 6.37 14.42 4.25
N ALA A 121 5.95 13.17 4.02
CA ALA A 121 5.10 12.43 4.94
C ALA A 121 5.88 11.96 6.18
N ARG A 122 7.16 11.61 6.03
CA ARG A 122 8.04 11.18 7.14
C ARG A 122 8.21 12.25 8.23
N ALA A 123 8.19 13.52 7.85
CA ALA A 123 8.27 14.64 8.79
C ALA A 123 6.98 14.77 9.64
N GLU A 124 5.83 14.36 9.12
CA GLU A 124 4.55 14.39 9.86
C GLU A 124 4.42 13.21 10.84
N THR A 125 5.15 12.11 10.62
CA THR A 125 5.05 10.87 11.42
C THR A 125 6.03 10.79 12.59
N GLN A 126 6.91 11.77 12.78
CA GLN A 126 7.84 11.79 13.92
C GLN A 126 7.23 12.55 15.11
N PRO A 127 6.70 11.87 16.14
CA PRO A 127 6.54 12.50 17.44
C PRO A 127 7.91 12.66 18.11
N ALA A 128 8.14 13.84 18.70
CA ALA A 128 9.27 14.09 19.58
C ALA A 128 9.34 13.02 20.70
N HIS A 129 10.56 12.56 20.98
CA HIS A 129 10.95 11.58 22.00
C HIS A 129 9.93 11.27 23.09
N ARG A 130 9.56 9.99 23.27
CA ARG A 130 9.22 9.42 24.59
C ARG A 130 9.36 7.87 24.64
N PRO A 131 9.68 7.31 25.83
CA PRO A 131 10.24 5.97 25.98
C PRO A 131 9.17 4.87 26.11
N ALA A 132 9.66 3.64 25.95
CA ALA A 132 8.96 2.37 25.92
C ALA A 132 8.01 2.10 27.10
N GLY A 133 6.79 1.69 26.77
CA GLY A 133 5.84 1.00 27.65
C GLY A 133 5.43 -0.30 26.98
N SER A 134 5.97 -1.40 27.47
CA SER A 134 5.94 -2.75 26.91
C SER A 134 4.56 -3.40 26.90
N LEU A 135 3.98 -3.60 25.71
CA LEU A 135 3.21 -4.80 25.29
C LEU A 135 3.42 -5.12 23.79
N MET A 136 4.37 -4.46 23.13
CA MET A 136 4.59 -4.53 21.69
C MET A 136 5.29 -5.80 21.16
N PRO A 137 6.29 -6.42 21.84
CA PRO A 137 7.11 -7.45 21.18
C PRO A 137 6.34 -8.66 20.63
N ALA A 138 5.23 -9.04 21.26
CA ALA A 138 4.39 -10.15 20.79
C ALA A 138 3.62 -9.81 19.50
N LEU A 139 3.05 -8.60 19.41
CA LEU A 139 2.32 -8.14 18.22
C LEU A 139 3.28 -7.90 17.04
N LEU A 140 4.54 -7.56 17.35
CA LEU A 140 5.60 -7.34 16.37
C LEU A 140 6.16 -8.62 15.78
N HIS A 141 6.30 -9.67 16.59
CA HIS A 141 6.66 -10.98 16.06
C HIS A 141 5.57 -11.49 15.11
N GLN A 142 4.30 -11.33 15.49
CA GLN A 142 3.16 -11.79 14.69
C GLN A 142 2.95 -10.97 13.40
N LEU A 143 3.17 -9.65 13.42
CA LEU A 143 3.09 -8.82 12.20
C LEU A 143 4.28 -9.06 11.24
N ALA A 144 5.47 -9.31 11.79
CA ALA A 144 6.64 -9.66 11.00
C ALA A 144 6.49 -11.04 10.34
N GLU A 145 5.94 -12.04 11.07
CA GLU A 145 5.59 -13.36 10.52
C GLU A 145 4.45 -13.28 9.49
N LEU A 146 3.44 -12.43 9.68
CA LEU A 146 2.37 -12.22 8.70
C LEU A 146 2.84 -11.56 7.38
N ALA A 147 3.91 -10.77 7.45
CA ALA A 147 4.54 -10.16 6.29
C ALA A 147 5.55 -11.09 5.59
N ALA A 148 6.02 -12.14 6.29
CA ALA A 148 7.01 -13.10 5.83
C ALA A 148 6.42 -14.53 5.83
N GLU A 149 5.74 -14.89 4.74
CA GLU A 149 5.44 -16.28 4.33
C GLU A 149 4.34 -17.08 5.10
N ASP A 150 3.26 -17.39 4.35
CA ASP A 150 2.41 -18.60 4.36
C ASP A 150 1.82 -19.22 5.65
N THR A 151 1.82 -18.57 6.81
CA THR A 151 1.09 -19.06 8.00
C THR A 151 -0.16 -18.22 8.33
N VAL A 152 -1.16 -18.32 7.46
CA VAL A 152 -2.50 -17.71 7.68
C VAL A 152 -3.29 -18.54 8.70
N GLY A 153 -3.09 -18.24 9.99
CA GLY A 153 -3.98 -18.69 11.06
C GLY A 153 -5.13 -17.72 11.34
N PRO A 154 -6.21 -18.13 12.04
CA PRO A 154 -7.32 -17.25 12.43
C PRO A 154 -6.89 -16.03 13.29
N ASP A 155 -5.71 -16.06 13.89
CA ASP A 155 -5.14 -14.93 14.64
C ASP A 155 -4.63 -13.78 13.73
N ALA A 156 -4.46 -14.04 12.44
CA ALA A 156 -4.02 -13.03 11.48
C ALA A 156 -5.01 -11.87 11.32
N LEU A 157 -6.30 -12.20 11.13
CA LEU A 157 -7.37 -11.20 11.07
C LEU A 157 -7.51 -10.47 12.41
N GLY A 158 -7.36 -11.19 13.53
CA GLY A 158 -7.39 -10.59 14.86
C GLY A 158 -6.27 -9.57 15.06
N THR A 159 -5.08 -9.84 14.52
CA THR A 159 -3.94 -8.92 14.55
C THR A 159 -4.23 -7.62 13.81
N VAL A 160 -4.88 -7.68 12.65
CA VAL A 160 -5.30 -6.47 11.88
C VAL A 160 -6.29 -5.63 12.69
N VAL A 161 -7.25 -6.27 13.37
CA VAL A 161 -8.21 -5.56 14.23
C VAL A 161 -7.49 -4.86 15.39
N ARG A 162 -6.58 -5.58 16.08
CA ARG A 162 -5.80 -5.01 17.19
C ARG A 162 -4.90 -3.86 16.74
N ALA A 163 -4.26 -3.99 15.58
CA ALA A 163 -3.41 -2.95 15.01
C ALA A 163 -4.20 -1.67 14.71
N ASN A 164 -5.41 -1.79 14.13
CA ASN A 164 -6.31 -0.65 13.91
C ASN A 164 -6.68 0.06 15.22
N SER A 165 -7.06 -0.69 16.26
CA SER A 165 -7.39 -0.12 17.57
C SER A 165 -6.19 0.54 18.29
N ALA A 166 -4.97 0.13 17.93
CA ALA A 166 -3.74 0.68 18.50
C ALA A 166 -3.26 1.96 17.79
N LEU A 167 -3.74 2.25 16.58
CA LEU A 167 -3.38 3.46 15.85
C LEU A 167 -3.76 4.73 16.62
N ARG A 168 -2.93 5.76 16.44
CA ARG A 168 -3.07 7.06 17.09
C ARG A 168 -2.92 8.15 16.04
N GLY A 169 -3.34 9.36 16.40
CA GLY A 169 -3.28 10.53 15.52
C GLY A 169 -4.59 10.78 14.78
N PRO A 170 -4.67 11.88 14.01
CA PRO A 170 -5.87 12.22 13.27
C PRO A 170 -6.07 11.28 12.09
N ALA A 171 -7.31 10.83 11.88
CA ALA A 171 -7.67 10.17 10.62
C ALA A 171 -7.63 11.21 9.48
N ARG A 172 -6.95 10.88 8.39
CA ARG A 172 -6.93 11.68 7.17
C ARG A 172 -7.59 10.89 6.05
N ARG A 173 -8.25 11.59 5.13
CA ARG A 173 -8.87 10.95 3.97
C ARG A 173 -7.76 10.54 2.99
N LEU A 174 -7.54 9.24 2.84
CA LEU A 174 -6.48 8.69 2.00
C LEU A 174 -7.07 7.91 0.83
N GLU A 175 -6.53 8.14 -0.37
CA GLU A 175 -6.72 7.29 -1.55
C GLU A 175 -5.57 6.28 -1.61
N PHE A 176 -5.88 5.02 -1.90
CA PHE A 176 -4.87 3.97 -2.05
C PHE A 176 -5.23 2.97 -3.13
N VAL A 177 -4.21 2.27 -3.63
CA VAL A 177 -4.36 0.97 -4.28
C VAL A 177 -3.42 -0.02 -3.60
N ALA A 178 -3.95 -1.17 -3.24
CA ALA A 178 -3.21 -2.22 -2.54
C ALA A 178 -3.51 -3.61 -3.11
N GLN A 179 -2.51 -4.49 -3.09
CA GLN A 179 -2.72 -5.92 -3.31
C GLN A 179 -3.36 -6.51 -2.05
N ARG A 180 -4.43 -7.27 -2.21
CA ARG A 180 -5.05 -8.04 -1.12
C ARG A 180 -4.15 -9.22 -0.76
N ILE A 181 -3.78 -9.32 0.51
CA ILE A 181 -3.02 -10.46 1.06
C ILE A 181 -3.98 -11.39 1.80
N LEU A 182 -4.82 -10.82 2.66
CA LEU A 182 -5.74 -11.58 3.51
C LEU A 182 -7.10 -10.88 3.58
N HIS A 183 -8.16 -11.66 3.50
CA HIS A 183 -9.54 -11.17 3.63
C HIS A 183 -10.42 -12.24 4.26
N GLY A 184 -11.29 -11.86 5.19
CA GLY A 184 -12.19 -12.80 5.84
C GLY A 184 -13.14 -12.14 6.84
N PRO A 185 -14.02 -12.92 7.49
CA PRO A 185 -14.93 -12.41 8.50
C PRO A 185 -14.18 -11.86 9.71
N CYS A 186 -14.74 -10.82 10.34
CA CYS A 186 -14.19 -10.27 11.57
C CYS A 186 -14.23 -11.33 12.69
N PRO A 187 -13.11 -11.61 13.38
CA PRO A 187 -13.07 -12.61 14.44
C PRO A 187 -13.72 -12.15 15.76
N TYR A 188 -14.17 -10.88 15.84
CA TYR A 188 -14.75 -10.28 17.05
C TYR A 188 -16.13 -9.64 16.75
N PRO A 189 -17.15 -10.44 16.35
CA PRO A 189 -18.47 -9.92 16.01
C PRO A 189 -19.14 -9.17 17.17
N GLU A 190 -18.83 -9.53 18.42
CA GLU A 190 -19.33 -8.86 19.63
C GLU A 190 -18.84 -7.42 19.79
N LEU A 191 -17.67 -7.09 19.23
CA LEU A 191 -17.12 -5.73 19.26
C LEU A 191 -17.54 -4.91 18.05
N TYR A 192 -18.02 -5.56 17.00
CA TYR A 192 -18.42 -4.92 15.75
C TYR A 192 -19.76 -5.48 15.25
N PRO A 193 -20.89 -4.95 15.73
CA PRO A 193 -22.23 -5.54 15.54
C PRO A 193 -22.79 -5.42 14.12
N VAL A 194 -21.99 -4.97 13.14
CA VAL A 194 -22.40 -4.95 11.74
C VAL A 194 -22.37 -6.39 11.24
N GLU A 195 -23.53 -6.91 10.84
CA GLU A 195 -23.65 -8.22 10.23
C GLU A 195 -22.66 -8.34 9.06
N GLU A 196 -21.91 -9.43 9.04
CA GLU A 196 -20.92 -9.72 8.00
C GLU A 196 -19.73 -8.74 7.90
N ARG A 197 -19.36 -8.05 8.99
CA ARG A 197 -18.13 -7.24 8.97
C ARG A 197 -16.93 -8.10 8.59
N THR A 198 -16.16 -7.64 7.61
CA THR A 198 -14.93 -8.30 7.16
C THR A 198 -13.69 -7.54 7.61
N VAL A 199 -12.54 -8.20 7.48
CA VAL A 199 -11.22 -7.66 7.75
C VAL A 199 -10.36 -7.89 6.52
N LEU A 200 -9.66 -6.86 6.07
CA LEU A 200 -8.75 -6.90 4.92
C LEU A 200 -7.35 -6.47 5.35
N LEU A 201 -6.36 -7.30 5.04
CA LEU A 201 -4.94 -6.94 5.04
C LEU A 201 -4.46 -6.81 3.60
N GLY A 202 -3.83 -5.69 3.29
CA GLY A 202 -3.25 -5.43 1.98
C GLY A 202 -1.82 -4.93 2.04
N SER A 203 -1.16 -4.99 0.89
CA SER A 203 0.14 -4.39 0.65
C SER A 203 -0.02 -3.23 -0.34
N PRO A 204 0.23 -1.97 0.06
CA PRO A 204 -0.03 -0.83 -0.82
C PRO A 204 0.95 -0.80 -1.99
N LEU A 205 0.44 -0.47 -3.18
CA LEU A 205 1.23 0.05 -4.31
C LEU A 205 1.49 1.54 -4.11
N TYR A 206 0.44 2.27 -3.72
CA TYR A 206 0.54 3.67 -3.30
C TYR A 206 -0.49 4.03 -2.23
N VAL A 207 -0.21 5.11 -1.51
CA VAL A 207 -1.16 5.83 -0.65
C VAL A 207 -0.95 7.32 -0.86
N ALA A 208 -2.03 8.09 -1.00
CA ALA A 208 -2.02 9.53 -1.20
C ALA A 208 -3.14 10.20 -0.39
N LEU A 209 -2.98 11.49 -0.07
CA LEU A 209 -4.10 12.28 0.46
C LEU A 209 -5.17 12.44 -0.64
N ALA A 210 -6.41 12.16 -0.28
CA ALA A 210 -7.56 12.44 -1.13
C ALA A 210 -7.99 13.90 -0.98
N GLU A 211 -8.42 14.52 -2.08
CA GLU A 211 -9.03 15.86 -2.09
C GLU A 211 -10.42 15.87 -1.42
#